data_AF-A0A934CZ68-F1
#
_entry.id   AF-A0A934CZ68-F1
#
_cell.length_a   1.000
_cell.length_b   1.000
_cell.length_c   1.000
_cell.angle_alpha   90.00
_cell.angle_beta   90.00
_cell.angle_gamma   90.00
#
_symmetry.space_group_name_H-M   'P 1'
#
loop_
_entity.id
_entity.type
_entity.pdbx_description
1 polymer ?
#
loop_
_entity_poly.entity_id
_entity_poly.type
_entity_poly.pdbx_seq_one_letter_code
_entity_poly.pdbx_strand_id
1 'polypeptide(L)'
;MKLIKERCLMAVLAGLLVLLPNLAQADSPQQPPAQAEPAKSAPAANLPCSDIPDADKANLCRAKLKPSEENANRYQNKDHRTYYCSLITDRDMQTYCYAIASHNKTMCGDVVDKTLETECNSSF
;
A
#
# COMPACT_ATOMS: atom_id res chain seq x y z
N MET A 1 -6.20 -76.63 -5.50
CA MET A 1 -6.99 -75.82 -4.54
C MET A 1 -6.42 -76.01 -3.14
N LYS A 2 -5.65 -75.04 -2.60
CA LYS A 2 -5.44 -74.84 -1.13
C LYS A 2 -4.35 -73.82 -0.75
N LEU A 3 -3.91 -72.88 -1.61
CA LEU A 3 -2.86 -71.91 -1.24
C LEU A 3 -3.23 -70.44 -1.48
N ILE A 4 -4.49 -70.07 -1.25
CA ILE A 4 -4.95 -68.66 -1.31
C ILE A 4 -5.55 -68.20 0.04
N LYS A 5 -5.72 -69.11 1.02
CA LYS A 5 -6.48 -68.83 2.25
C LYS A 5 -5.68 -68.16 3.39
N GLU A 6 -4.37 -67.99 3.25
CA GLU A 6 -3.52 -67.46 4.35
C GLU A 6 -3.10 -66.00 4.22
N ARG A 7 -3.45 -65.31 3.12
CA ARG A 7 -3.06 -63.90 2.93
C ARG A 7 -4.04 -62.87 3.49
N CYS A 8 -5.21 -63.28 3.97
CA CYS A 8 -6.18 -62.34 4.54
C CYS A 8 -6.03 -62.09 6.05
N LEU A 9 -5.30 -62.94 6.79
CA LEU A 9 -5.26 -62.80 8.24
C LEU A 9 -4.26 -61.73 8.75
N MET A 10 -3.30 -61.30 7.92
CA MET A 10 -2.33 -60.27 8.31
C MET A 10 -2.74 -58.84 7.94
N ALA A 11 -3.87 -58.63 7.27
CA ALA A 11 -4.34 -57.30 6.89
C ALA A 11 -5.28 -56.64 7.93
N VAL A 12 -5.78 -57.39 8.92
CA VAL A 12 -6.77 -56.86 9.89
C VAL A 12 -6.10 -56.24 11.13
N LEU A 13 -4.86 -56.61 11.46
CA LEU A 13 -4.16 -56.10 12.64
C LEU A 13 -3.43 -54.76 12.42
N ALA A 14 -3.25 -54.31 11.17
CA ALA A 14 -2.60 -53.04 10.85
C ALA A 14 -3.59 -51.88 10.59
N GLY A 15 -4.91 -52.13 10.71
CA GLY A 15 -5.96 -51.13 10.43
C GLY A 15 -6.58 -50.49 11.67
N LEU A 16 -6.21 -50.92 12.88
CA LEU A 16 -6.86 -50.51 14.14
C LEU A 16 -6.01 -49.54 14.98
N LEU A 17 -5.21 -48.68 14.33
CA LEU A 17 -4.35 -47.70 15.01
C LEU A 17 -4.42 -46.29 14.42
N VAL A 18 -5.41 -45.99 13.58
CA VAL A 18 -5.55 -44.67 12.90
C VAL A 18 -6.80 -43.89 13.36
N LEU A 19 -7.48 -44.32 14.42
CA LEU A 19 -8.71 -43.68 14.93
C LEU A 19 -8.56 -43.05 16.32
N LEU A 20 -7.37 -42.57 16.66
CA LEU A 20 -7.24 -41.64 17.79
C LEU A 20 -7.38 -40.20 17.26
N PRO A 21 -8.44 -39.45 17.61
CA PRO A 21 -8.38 -38.01 17.50
C PRO A 21 -7.26 -37.52 18.41
N ASN A 22 -6.33 -36.79 17.81
CA ASN A 22 -5.19 -36.17 18.47
C ASN A 22 -5.72 -35.03 19.37
N LEU A 23 -6.22 -35.37 20.56
CA LEU A 23 -6.57 -34.41 21.61
C LEU A 23 -5.34 -34.17 22.48
N ALA A 24 -4.42 -33.37 21.95
CA ALA A 24 -3.37 -32.72 22.72
C ALA A 24 -3.24 -31.27 22.26
N GLN A 25 -4.30 -30.48 22.50
CA GLN A 25 -4.14 -29.03 22.62
C GLN A 25 -3.58 -28.77 24.01
N ALA A 26 -2.26 -28.87 24.12
CA ALA A 26 -1.55 -28.19 25.19
C ALA A 26 -1.56 -26.71 24.79
N ASP A 27 -2.31 -25.92 25.56
CA ASP A 27 -2.33 -24.46 25.54
C ASP A 27 -0.90 -23.98 25.80
N SER A 28 -0.14 -23.81 24.71
CA SER A 28 1.15 -23.16 24.75
C SER A 28 0.85 -21.68 24.90
N PRO A 29 1.51 -20.96 25.84
CA PRO A 29 1.33 -19.52 25.93
C PRO A 29 1.63 -18.93 24.56
N GLN A 30 0.62 -18.33 23.93
CA GLN A 30 0.75 -17.50 22.74
C GLN A 30 1.93 -16.57 22.98
N GLN A 31 3.07 -16.87 22.35
CA GLN A 31 4.14 -15.90 22.25
C GLN A 31 3.49 -14.67 21.61
N PRO A 32 3.53 -13.49 22.24
CA PRO A 32 2.97 -12.28 21.64
C PRO A 32 3.54 -12.18 20.22
N PRO A 33 2.73 -11.75 19.23
CA PRO A 33 3.18 -11.68 17.86
C PRO A 33 4.52 -10.96 17.86
N ALA A 34 5.55 -11.63 17.32
CA ALA A 34 6.86 -11.06 17.17
C ALA A 34 6.66 -9.65 16.64
N GLN A 35 7.05 -8.66 17.45
CA GLN A 35 6.92 -7.26 17.09
C GLN A 35 7.49 -7.14 15.70
N ALA A 36 6.64 -6.77 14.72
CA ALA A 36 7.12 -6.43 13.40
C ALA A 36 8.25 -5.44 13.64
N GLU A 37 9.48 -5.81 13.25
CA GLU A 37 10.61 -4.91 13.33
C GLU A 37 10.14 -3.58 12.72
N PRO A 38 10.33 -2.43 13.41
CA PRO A 38 9.96 -1.17 12.82
C PRO A 38 10.72 -1.11 11.50
N ALA A 39 9.99 -1.08 10.39
CA ALA A 39 10.56 -0.82 9.09
C ALA A 39 11.49 0.37 9.30
N LYS A 40 12.80 0.14 9.13
CA LYS A 40 13.83 1.16 9.36
C LYS A 40 13.41 2.36 8.51
N SER A 41 12.76 3.32 9.14
CA SER A 41 12.38 4.57 8.51
C SER A 41 13.70 5.18 8.10
N ALA A 42 13.94 5.22 6.79
CA ALA A 42 15.10 5.88 6.22
C ALA A 42 15.26 7.26 6.91
N PRO A 43 16.51 7.67 7.22
CA PRO A 43 16.74 8.90 7.95
C PRO A 43 16.03 10.06 7.24
N ALA A 44 15.31 10.88 8.01
CA ALA A 44 14.46 12.00 7.56
C ALA A 44 15.24 13.16 6.89
N ALA A 45 16.47 12.92 6.45
CA ALA A 45 17.26 13.88 5.70
C ALA A 45 16.98 13.67 4.21
N ASN A 46 16.20 14.59 3.62
CA ASN A 46 15.74 14.64 2.22
C ASN A 46 14.39 13.97 1.91
N LEU A 47 13.36 14.22 2.72
CA LEU A 47 11.99 14.02 2.23
C LEU A 47 11.68 15.11 1.18
N PRO A 48 11.28 14.78 -0.05
CA PRO A 48 10.98 15.78 -1.06
C PRO A 48 9.89 16.74 -0.55
N CYS A 49 10.04 18.03 -0.90
CA CYS A 49 9.14 19.11 -0.49
C CYS A 49 9.14 19.46 1.02
N SER A 50 10.04 18.91 1.85
CA SER A 50 10.11 19.23 3.30
C SER A 50 10.54 20.66 3.60
N ASP A 51 11.37 21.23 2.73
CA ASP A 51 12.03 22.53 2.99
C ASP A 51 11.21 23.71 2.46
N ILE A 52 10.01 23.45 1.94
CA ILE A 52 9.09 24.49 1.44
C ILE A 52 8.27 25.01 2.64
N PRO A 53 8.48 26.26 3.09
CA PRO A 53 7.82 26.78 4.28
C PRO A 53 6.33 27.07 4.06
N ASP A 54 5.95 27.37 2.82
CA ASP A 54 4.58 27.63 2.43
C ASP A 54 3.81 26.31 2.24
N ALA A 55 2.72 26.14 2.99
CA ALA A 55 1.99 24.89 3.04
C ALA A 55 1.36 24.51 1.69
N ASP A 56 0.83 25.49 0.96
CA ASP A 56 0.17 25.28 -0.33
C ASP A 56 1.19 24.88 -1.40
N LYS A 57 2.34 25.54 -1.44
CA LYS A 57 3.46 25.16 -2.31
C LYS A 57 4.04 23.79 -1.95
N ALA A 58 4.14 23.47 -0.66
CA ALA A 58 4.59 22.16 -0.21
C ALA A 58 3.63 21.05 -0.66
N ASN A 59 2.32 21.28 -0.53
CA ASN A 59 1.29 20.33 -0.96
C ASN A 59 1.23 20.20 -2.48
N LEU A 60 1.34 21.30 -3.23
CA LEU A 60 1.45 21.27 -4.69
C LEU A 60 2.69 20.47 -5.14
N CYS A 61 3.83 20.67 -4.47
CA CYS A 61 5.05 19.90 -4.73
C CYS A 61 4.80 18.40 -4.51
N ARG A 62 4.22 18.00 -3.37
CA ARG A 62 3.89 16.59 -3.07
C ARG A 62 2.93 15.99 -4.08
N ALA A 63 1.94 16.75 -4.55
CA ALA A 63 0.98 16.32 -5.56
C ALA A 63 1.59 16.16 -6.97
N LYS A 64 2.74 16.79 -7.24
CA LYS A 64 3.48 16.62 -8.51
C LYS A 64 4.45 15.43 -8.48
N LEU A 65 4.73 14.86 -7.30
CA LEU A 65 5.62 13.69 -7.18
C LEU A 65 4.97 12.45 -7.79
N LYS A 66 5.77 11.65 -8.49
CA LYS A 66 5.35 10.33 -8.94
C LYS A 66 5.25 9.38 -7.73
N PRO A 67 4.24 8.49 -7.68
CA PRO A 67 4.21 7.46 -6.67
C PRO A 67 5.47 6.59 -6.77
N SER A 68 5.99 6.17 -5.62
CA SER A 68 7.15 5.29 -5.52
C SER A 68 6.84 3.94 -6.21
N GLU A 69 7.57 3.62 -7.27
CA GLU A 69 7.51 2.31 -7.93
C GLU A 69 8.30 1.22 -7.18
N GLU A 70 9.09 1.61 -6.16
CA GLU A 70 9.97 0.70 -5.44
C GLU A 70 9.20 -0.16 -4.43
N ASN A 71 9.00 -1.44 -4.78
CA ASN A 71 8.58 -2.56 -3.91
C ASN A 71 7.44 -2.29 -2.90
N ALA A 72 6.59 -1.31 -3.17
CA ALA A 72 5.43 -1.01 -2.36
C ALA A 72 4.33 -2.01 -2.70
N ASN A 73 3.86 -2.76 -1.70
CA ASN A 73 2.66 -3.58 -1.86
C ASN A 73 1.47 -2.69 -2.31
N ARG A 74 0.39 -3.30 -2.83
CA ARG A 74 -0.82 -2.58 -3.31
C ARG A 74 -1.36 -1.53 -2.31
N TYR A 75 -1.12 -1.71 -1.00
CA TYR A 75 -1.58 -0.78 0.03
C TYR A 75 -0.70 0.47 0.15
N GLN A 76 0.59 0.34 -0.15
CA GLN A 76 1.59 1.42 -0.04
C GLN A 76 1.73 2.21 -1.35
N ASN A 77 1.46 1.60 -2.51
CA ASN A 77 1.48 2.27 -3.80
C ASN A 77 0.12 2.92 -4.12
N LYS A 78 -0.32 3.84 -3.26
CA LYS A 78 -1.49 4.67 -3.53
C LYS A 78 -1.06 6.03 -4.06
N ASP A 79 -1.74 6.46 -5.10
CA ASP A 79 -1.66 7.82 -5.59
C ASP A 79 -2.36 8.75 -4.60
N HIS A 80 -1.58 9.56 -3.89
CA HIS A 80 -2.08 10.54 -2.92
C HIS A 80 -2.08 11.97 -3.49
N ARG A 81 -1.91 12.15 -4.81
CA ARG A 81 -1.82 13.49 -5.41
C ARG A 81 -3.09 14.29 -5.16
N THR A 82 -4.26 13.67 -5.33
CA THR A 82 -5.56 14.30 -5.08
C THR A 82 -5.78 14.65 -3.60
N TYR A 83 -5.24 13.85 -2.68
CA TYR A 83 -5.25 14.16 -1.25
C TYR A 83 -4.45 15.43 -0.96
N TYR A 84 -3.23 15.56 -1.49
CA TYR A 84 -2.44 16.78 -1.28
C TYR A 84 -3.09 18.00 -1.93
N CYS A 85 -3.74 17.87 -3.09
CA CYS A 85 -4.51 18.98 -3.66
C CYS A 85 -5.64 19.44 -2.73
N SER A 86 -6.30 18.54 -2.01
CA SER A 86 -7.38 18.89 -1.07
C SER A 86 -6.90 19.69 0.15
N LEU A 87 -5.58 19.65 0.44
CA LEU A 87 -4.98 20.39 1.54
C LEU A 87 -4.53 21.80 1.14
N ILE A 88 -4.57 22.15 -0.14
CA ILE A 88 -4.20 23.49 -0.63
C ILE A 88 -5.37 24.44 -0.33
N THR A 89 -5.07 25.59 0.28
CA THR A 89 -6.09 26.58 0.67
C THR A 89 -6.28 27.70 -0.34
N ASP A 90 -5.23 28.08 -1.07
CA ASP A 90 -5.34 28.99 -2.21
C ASP A 90 -6.11 28.33 -3.36
N ARG A 91 -7.17 29.00 -3.82
CA ARG A 91 -8.12 28.43 -4.78
C ARG A 91 -7.50 28.18 -6.15
N ASP A 92 -6.66 29.10 -6.62
CA ASP A 92 -6.04 29.03 -7.94
C ASP A 92 -4.95 27.94 -7.95
N MET A 93 -4.14 27.86 -6.89
CA MET A 93 -3.18 26.76 -6.69
C MET A 93 -3.87 25.40 -6.54
N GLN A 94 -5.00 25.34 -5.83
CA GLN A 94 -5.77 24.10 -5.69
C GLN A 94 -6.30 23.63 -7.05
N THR A 95 -6.84 24.56 -7.85
CA THR A 95 -7.36 24.29 -9.21
C THR A 95 -6.24 23.80 -10.12
N TYR A 96 -5.08 24.48 -10.10
CA TYR A 96 -3.88 24.04 -10.78
C TYR A 96 -3.45 22.62 -10.36
N CYS A 97 -3.41 22.35 -9.05
CA CYS A 97 -3.06 21.04 -8.52
C CYS A 97 -3.96 19.94 -9.07
N TYR A 98 -5.28 20.13 -9.02
CA TYR A 98 -6.24 19.16 -9.53
C TYR A 98 -6.13 18.97 -11.05
N ALA A 99 -5.83 20.02 -11.81
CA ALA A 99 -5.59 19.92 -13.25
C ALA A 99 -4.45 18.92 -13.54
N ILE A 100 -3.30 19.05 -12.87
CA ILE A 100 -2.17 18.13 -13.04
C ILE A 100 -2.52 16.73 -12.53
N ALA A 101 -3.02 16.63 -11.29
CA ALA A 101 -3.24 15.33 -10.64
C ALA A 101 -4.24 14.46 -11.41
N SER A 102 -5.24 15.08 -12.04
CA SER A 102 -6.24 14.40 -12.89
C SER A 102 -5.87 14.33 -14.37
N HIS A 103 -4.71 14.88 -14.78
CA HIS A 103 -4.33 15.05 -16.18
C HIS A 103 -5.40 15.75 -17.03
N ASN A 104 -6.10 16.74 -16.47
CA ASN A 104 -7.15 17.51 -17.12
C ASN A 104 -6.74 18.96 -17.39
N LYS A 105 -6.22 19.22 -18.60
CA LYS A 105 -5.78 20.56 -19.02
C LYS A 105 -6.90 21.60 -19.02
N THR A 106 -8.15 21.21 -19.27
CA THR A 106 -9.28 22.17 -19.32
C THR A 106 -9.48 22.91 -18.00
N MET A 107 -9.16 22.28 -16.86
CA MET A 107 -9.25 22.92 -15.54
C MET A 107 -8.31 24.12 -15.37
N CYS A 108 -7.26 24.25 -16.18
CA CYS A 108 -6.39 25.43 -16.13
C CYS A 108 -7.16 26.72 -16.44
N GLY A 109 -8.22 26.65 -17.26
CA GLY A 109 -9.04 27.82 -17.59
C GLY A 109 -9.86 28.36 -16.42
N ASP A 110 -10.00 27.59 -15.33
CA ASP A 110 -10.68 28.01 -14.10
C ASP A 110 -9.75 28.76 -13.13
N VAL A 111 -8.44 28.81 -13.41
CA VAL A 111 -7.45 29.57 -12.65
C VAL A 111 -7.57 31.06 -12.99
N VAL A 112 -7.78 31.91 -11.98
CA VAL A 112 -8.00 33.34 -12.16
C VAL A 112 -6.68 34.09 -12.36
N ASP A 113 -5.65 33.77 -11.57
CA ASP A 113 -4.30 34.29 -11.74
C ASP A 113 -3.71 33.89 -13.10
N LYS A 114 -3.40 34.88 -13.94
CA LYS A 114 -2.94 34.65 -15.32
C LYS A 114 -1.54 34.08 -15.42
N THR A 115 -0.68 34.36 -14.45
CA THR A 115 0.66 33.77 -14.42
C THR A 115 0.56 32.30 -14.06
N LEU A 116 -0.27 31.94 -13.08
CA LEU A 116 -0.48 30.56 -12.66
C LEU A 116 -1.28 29.75 -13.70
N GLU A 117 -2.27 30.35 -14.35
CA GLU A 117 -2.98 29.74 -15.49
C GLU A 117 -1.99 29.37 -16.61
N THR A 118 -1.04 30.26 -16.90
CA THR A 118 0.00 30.00 -17.92
C THR A 118 0.90 28.84 -17.50
N GLU A 119 1.37 28.82 -16.25
CA GLU A 119 2.16 27.70 -15.71
C GLU A 119 1.36 26.38 -15.77
N CYS A 120 0.07 26.42 -15.42
CA CYS A 120 -0.82 25.28 -15.49
C CYS A 120 -0.89 24.71 -16.91
N ASN A 121 -1.15 25.57 -17.89
CA ASN A 121 -1.25 25.17 -19.29
C ASN A 121 0.04 24.57 -19.86
N SER A 122 1.21 24.95 -19.32
CA SER A 122 2.52 24.42 -19.69
C SER A 122 2.92 23.12 -18.96
N SER A 123 2.10 22.64 -18.02
CA SER A 123 2.40 21.45 -17.21
C SER A 123 1.94 20.12 -17.82
N PHE A 124 1.41 20.15 -19.05
CA PHE A 124 0.88 19.01 -19.82
C PHE A 124 1.65 18.84 -21.13
#